data_AF-A0A3C0AG74-F1
#
_entry.id   AF-A0A3C0AG74-F1
#
_cell.length_a   1.000
_cell.length_b   1.000
_cell.length_c   1.000
_cell.angle_alpha   90.00
_cell.angle_beta   90.00
_cell.angle_gamma   90.00
#
_symmetry.space_group_name_H-M   'P 1'
#
loop_
_entity.id
_entity.type
_entity.pdbx_description
1 polymer ?
#
loop_
_entity_poly.entity_id
_entity_poly.type
_entity_poly.pdbx_seq_one_letter_code
_entity_poly.pdbx_strand_id
1 'polypeptide(L)'
;MTLGRHPDCEVCLKSNTVSRYHARITVSAADEYQIEDLGSGNGTFVNDVPVKEPVLLQNGDQISIGPFLLEFSSDEDYESSQREGLLTSYGLIPSLKNV
;
A
#
# COMPACT_ATOMS: atom_id res chain seq x y z
N MET A 1 -4.24 5.45 -7.07
CA MET A 1 -3.86 4.03 -6.98
C MET A 1 -5.04 3.15 -6.63
N THR A 2 -5.36 2.13 -7.42
CA THR A 2 -6.46 1.18 -7.12
C THR A 2 -5.93 -0.21 -6.78
N LEU A 3 -6.50 -0.82 -5.74
CA LEU A 3 -6.20 -2.18 -5.29
C LEU A 3 -7.42 -3.07 -5.52
N GLY A 4 -7.21 -4.26 -6.08
CA GLY A 4 -8.29 -5.19 -6.32
C GLY A 4 -7.86 -6.42 -7.11
N ARG A 5 -8.76 -7.38 -7.30
CA ARG A 5 -8.45 -8.61 -8.05
C ARG A 5 -8.41 -8.40 -9.56
N HIS A 6 -9.05 -7.35 -10.09
CA HIS A 6 -9.06 -7.13 -11.53
C HIS A 6 -7.64 -6.80 -12.03
N PRO A 7 -7.20 -7.30 -13.20
CA PRO A 7 -5.88 -6.98 -13.76
C PRO A 7 -5.67 -5.50 -14.06
N ASP A 8 -6.75 -4.72 -14.21
CA ASP A 8 -6.68 -3.27 -14.45
C ASP A 8 -6.37 -2.47 -13.17
N CYS A 9 -6.35 -3.10 -11.99
CA CYS A 9 -5.92 -2.44 -10.76
C CYS A 9 -4.40 -2.27 -10.76
N GLU A 10 -3.92 -1.10 -10.33
CA GLU A 10 -2.49 -0.83 -10.15
C GLU A 10 -1.83 -1.84 -9.20
N VAL A 11 -2.55 -2.26 -8.15
CA VAL A 11 -2.16 -3.38 -7.29
C VAL A 11 -3.14 -4.53 -7.47
N CYS A 12 -2.71 -5.55 -8.22
CA CYS A 12 -3.53 -6.73 -8.51
C CYS A 12 -3.42 -7.80 -7.42
N LEU A 13 -4.44 -7.91 -6.58
CA LEU A 13 -4.55 -8.85 -5.46
C LEU A 13 -5.39 -10.07 -5.85
N LYS A 14 -4.74 -11.13 -6.35
CA LYS A 14 -5.40 -12.31 -6.93
C LYS A 14 -5.99 -13.26 -5.85
N SER A 15 -7.16 -12.92 -5.32
CA SER A 15 -7.94 -13.81 -4.44
C SER A 15 -9.45 -13.67 -4.66
N ASN A 16 -10.19 -14.77 -4.60
CA ASN A 16 -11.66 -14.76 -4.71
C ASN A 16 -12.34 -13.95 -3.59
N THR A 17 -11.68 -13.75 -2.45
CA THR A 17 -12.14 -12.90 -1.34
C THR A 17 -11.88 -11.41 -1.60
N VAL A 18 -11.20 -11.05 -2.68
CA VAL A 18 -10.94 -9.66 -3.05
C VAL A 18 -11.87 -9.26 -4.19
N SER A 19 -12.62 -8.17 -3.98
CA SER A 19 -13.43 -7.51 -5.00
C SER A 19 -12.61 -7.11 -6.23
N ARG A 20 -13.27 -6.99 -7.39
CA ARG A 20 -12.60 -6.59 -8.65
C ARG A 20 -11.86 -5.26 -8.50
N TYR A 21 -12.55 -4.27 -7.92
CA TYR A 21 -12.03 -3.00 -7.46
C TYR A 21 -12.37 -2.93 -5.97
N HIS A 22 -11.37 -3.00 -5.10
CA HIS A 22 -11.58 -3.26 -3.67
C HIS A 22 -11.38 -2.00 -2.84
N ALA A 23 -10.23 -1.35 -3.02
CA ALA A 23 -9.87 -0.14 -2.32
C ALA A 23 -9.19 0.83 -3.27
N ARG A 24 -9.16 2.10 -2.91
CA ARG A 24 -8.42 3.14 -3.62
C ARG A 24 -7.60 3.94 -2.64
N ILE A 25 -6.35 4.19 -3.01
CA ILE A 25 -5.48 5.16 -2.37
C ILE A 25 -5.44 6.41 -3.25
N THR A 26 -5.74 7.55 -2.65
CA THR A 26 -5.62 8.89 -3.23
C THR A 26 -4.58 9.70 -2.48
N VAL A 27 -4.01 10.69 -3.15
CA VAL A 27 -3.09 11.66 -2.56
C VAL A 27 -3.73 13.04 -2.66
N SER A 28 -3.73 13.78 -1.55
CA SER A 28 -4.24 15.14 -1.51
C SER A 28 -3.22 16.13 -2.09
N ALA A 29 -3.61 17.40 -2.27
CA ALA A 29 -2.68 18.44 -2.68
C ALA A 29 -1.62 18.79 -1.63
N ALA A 30 -1.77 18.28 -0.39
CA ALA A 30 -0.83 18.45 0.71
C ALA A 30 0.03 17.19 0.94
N ASP A 31 0.15 16.31 -0.06
CA ASP A 31 0.87 15.03 0.00
C ASP A 31 0.37 14.06 1.09
N GLU A 32 -0.90 14.21 1.49
CA GLU A 32 -1.53 13.30 2.43
C GLU A 32 -2.18 12.13 1.69
N TYR A 33 -1.83 10.91 2.09
CA TYR A 33 -2.37 9.70 1.51
C TYR A 33 -3.63 9.28 2.26
N GLN A 34 -4.67 8.91 1.51
CA GLN A 34 -5.92 8.39 2.06
C GLN A 34 -6.28 7.08 1.39
N ILE A 35 -6.84 6.15 2.17
CA ILE A 35 -7.45 4.93 1.66
C ILE A 35 -8.97 4.96 1.85
N GLU A 36 -9.69 4.50 0.85
CA GLU A 36 -11.13 4.27 0.91
C GLU A 36 -11.48 2.85 0.43
N ASP A 37 -12.49 2.24 1.05
CA ASP A 37 -13.10 1.01 0.57
C ASP A 37 -14.13 1.33 -0.53
N LEU A 38 -14.10 0.58 -1.63
CA LEU A 38 -14.97 0.81 -2.80
C LEU A 38 -16.26 -0.01 -2.77
N GLY A 39 -16.79 -0.31 -1.57
CA GLY A 39 -17.93 -1.20 -1.38
C GLY A 39 -17.55 -2.66 -1.58
N SER A 40 -16.41 -3.05 -1.03
CA SER A 40 -15.90 -4.40 -1.15
C SER A 40 -16.73 -5.41 -0.35
N GLY A 41 -16.73 -6.68 -0.77
CA GLY A 41 -17.55 -7.70 -0.13
C GLY A 41 -17.06 -8.11 1.27
N ASN A 42 -15.74 -8.03 1.51
CA ASN A 42 -15.11 -8.45 2.77
C ASN A 42 -14.54 -7.28 3.58
N GLY A 43 -14.61 -6.05 3.07
CA GLY A 43 -14.08 -4.85 3.70
C GLY A 43 -12.58 -4.67 3.53
N THR A 44 -12.17 -3.41 3.68
CA THR A 44 -10.78 -2.96 3.85
C THR A 44 -10.58 -2.57 5.31
N PHE A 45 -9.42 -2.90 5.88
CA PHE A 45 -9.09 -2.56 7.26
C PHE A 45 -7.73 -1.86 7.32
N VAL A 46 -7.60 -0.87 8.20
CA VAL A 46 -6.33 -0.23 8.57
C VAL A 46 -6.10 -0.49 10.05
N ASN A 47 -4.99 -1.15 10.39
CA ASN A 47 -4.65 -1.55 11.76
C ASN A 47 -5.81 -2.28 12.46
N ASP A 48 -6.39 -3.27 11.78
CA ASP A 48 -7.57 -4.05 12.21
C ASP A 48 -8.88 -3.25 12.39
N VAL A 49 -8.90 -1.96 12.05
CA VAL A 49 -10.09 -1.11 12.10
C VAL A 49 -10.72 -1.02 10.70
N PRO A 50 -12.03 -1.28 10.55
CA PRO A 50 -12.69 -1.23 9.24
C PRO A 50 -12.75 0.20 8.68
N VAL A 51 -12.37 0.35 7.41
CA VAL A 51 -12.45 1.59 6.64
C VAL A 51 -13.89 1.80 6.18
N LYS A 52 -14.65 2.60 6.94
CA LYS A 52 -16.04 2.97 6.61
C LYS A 52 -16.17 4.29 5.87
N GLU A 53 -15.20 5.17 6.09
CA GLU A 53 -15.01 6.47 5.45
C GLU A 53 -13.54 6.54 5.03
N PRO A 54 -13.13 7.46 4.13
CA PRO A 54 -11.71 7.64 3.81
C PRO A 54 -10.86 7.87 5.06
N VAL A 55 -9.76 7.11 5.18
CA VAL A 55 -8.82 7.13 6.31
C VAL A 55 -7.48 7.67 5.84
N LEU A 56 -6.91 8.62 6.59
CA LEU A 56 -5.53 9.07 6.39
C LEU A 56 -4.56 7.95 6.75
N LEU A 57 -3.62 7.68 5.85
CA LEU A 57 -2.57 6.68 6.06
C LEU A 57 -1.31 7.33 6.62
N GLN A 58 -0.67 6.64 7.55
CA GLN A 58 0.64 6.95 8.10
C GLN A 58 1.63 5.83 7.81
N ASN A 59 2.91 6.17 7.75
CA ASN A 59 3.96 5.19 7.49
C ASN A 59 3.97 4.11 8.58
N GLY A 60 4.05 2.85 8.15
CA GLY A 60 3.92 1.67 8.99
C GLY A 60 2.49 1.18 9.21
N ASP A 61 1.46 1.89 8.72
CA ASP A 61 0.08 1.42 8.82
C ASP A 61 -0.12 0.10 8.07
N GLN A 62 -0.81 -0.83 8.73
CA GLN A 62 -1.13 -2.13 8.15
C GLN A 62 -2.49 -2.11 7.48
N ILE A 63 -2.53 -2.42 6.19
CA ILE A 63 -3.74 -2.50 5.39
C ILE A 63 -4.07 -3.97 5.12
N SER A 64 -5.23 -4.42 5.59
CA SER A 64 -5.73 -5.79 5.37
C SER A 64 -6.82 -5.81 4.31
N ILE A 65 -6.63 -6.63 3.27
CA ILE A 65 -7.56 -6.85 2.16
C ILE A 65 -7.64 -8.35 1.87
N GLY A 66 -8.72 -9.02 2.29
CA GLY A 66 -8.82 -10.48 2.16
C GLY A 66 -7.65 -11.19 2.86
N PRO A 67 -6.89 -12.09 2.19
CA PRO A 67 -5.73 -12.77 2.78
C PRO A 67 -4.45 -11.93 2.76
N PHE A 68 -4.49 -10.71 2.20
CA PHE A 68 -3.32 -9.87 2.01
C PHE A 68 -3.19 -8.89 3.19
N LEU A 69 -1.99 -8.83 3.76
CA LEU A 69 -1.56 -7.82 4.72
C LEU A 69 -0.47 -6.99 4.05
N LEU A 70 -0.72 -5.69 3.90
CA LEU A 70 0.17 -4.72 3.25
C LEU A 70 0.62 -3.70 4.29
N GLU A 71 1.83 -3.19 4.16
CA GLU A 71 2.31 -2.06 4.98
C GLU A 71 2.41 -0.82 4.09
N PHE A 72 1.90 0.31 4.59
CA PHE A 72 2.00 1.58 3.89
C PHE A 72 3.32 2.28 4.21
N SER A 73 3.99 2.80 3.17
CA SER A 73 5.17 3.66 3.29
C SER A 73 5.16 4.68 2.16
N SER A 74 5.36 5.96 2.50
CA SER A 74 5.54 7.06 1.57
C SER A 74 6.99 7.18 1.11
N ASP A 75 7.21 7.81 -0.04
CA ASP A 75 8.53 7.93 -0.67
C ASP A 75 9.57 8.67 0.21
N GLU A 76 9.15 9.55 1.13
CA GLU A 76 10.05 10.25 2.06
C GLU A 76 10.76 9.30 3.04
N ASP A 77 10.10 8.21 3.43
CA ASP A 77 10.63 7.22 4.37
C ASP A 77 11.39 6.09 3.66
N TYR A 78 11.05 5.79 2.41
CA TYR A 78 11.76 4.78 1.63
C TYR A 78 13.22 5.21 1.36
N GLU A 79 13.44 6.47 0.96
CA GLU A 79 14.81 6.98 0.73
C GLU A 79 15.62 7.11 2.03
N SER A 80 14.97 7.43 3.15
CA SER A 80 15.62 7.55 4.47
C SER A 80 16.02 6.17 5.02
N SER A 81 15.15 5.16 4.89
CA SER A 81 15.43 3.79 5.31
C SER A 81 16.48 3.09 4.44
N GLN A 82 16.50 3.36 3.13
CA GLN A 82 17.56 2.88 2.23
C GLN A 82 18.92 3.50 2.57
N ARG A 83 18.98 4.78 2.96
CA ARG A 83 20.22 5.47 3.35
C ARG A 83 20.78 4.98 4.70
N GLU A 84 19.94 4.69 5.68
CA GLU A 84 20.37 4.12 6.98
C GLU A 84 20.86 2.67 6.83
N GLY A 85 20.23 1.87 5.97
CA GLY A 85 20.65 0.49 5.67
C GLY A 85 21.99 0.40 4.93
N LEU A 86 22.32 1.39 4.10
CA LEU A 86 23.58 1.47 3.33
C LEU A 86 24.82 1.80 4.17
N LEU A 87 24.67 2.35 5.37
CA LEU A 87 25.81 2.72 6.22
C LEU A 87 26.39 1.54 7.01
N THR A 88 25.71 0.39 7.06
CA THR A 88 26.14 -0.73 7.93
C THR A 88 26.80 -1.89 7.18
N SER A 89 26.68 -2.00 5.85
CA SER A 89 27.37 -3.07 5.13
C SER A 89 27.62 -2.76 3.65
N TYR A 90 28.88 -2.43 3.35
CA TYR A 90 29.52 -2.47 2.02
C TYR A 90 29.18 -1.36 1.01
N GLY A 91 30.24 -0.66 0.58
CA GLY A 91 30.23 0.25 -0.55
C GLY A 91 30.16 -0.46 -1.91
N LEU A 92 29.64 0.27 -2.91
CA LEU A 92 29.53 -0.03 -4.35
C LEU A 92 28.69 -1.31 -4.65
N ILE A 93 27.64 -1.30 -5.48
CA ILE A 93 27.53 -0.82 -6.86
C ILE A 93 26.03 -0.64 -7.21
N PRO A 94 25.64 0.37 -8.01
CA PRO A 94 24.27 0.50 -8.52
C PRO A 94 23.99 -0.47 -9.68
N SER A 95 22.69 -0.74 -9.89
CA SER A 95 22.07 -1.40 -11.05
C SER A 95 21.77 -2.89 -10.87
N LEU A 96 20.47 -3.23 -10.80
CA LEU A 96 19.83 -4.13 -11.77
C LEU A 96 18.31 -4.15 -11.58
N LYS A 97 17.64 -3.79 -12.67
CA LYS A 97 16.20 -3.99 -12.91
C LYS A 97 15.91 -5.50 -13.07
N ASN A 98 14.69 -5.87 -12.68
CA ASN A 98 13.91 -7.04 -13.10
C ASN A 98 14.52 -8.44 -12.92
N VAL A 99 13.81 -9.27 -12.15
CA VAL A 99 13.20 -10.51 -12.65
C VAL A 99 11.79 -10.63 -12.07
#